data_AF-A0A8C4U578-F1
#
_entry.id   AF-A0A8C4U578-F1
#
_cell.length_a   1.000
_cell.length_b   1.000
_cell.length_c   1.000
_cell.angle_alpha   90.00
_cell.angle_beta   90.00
_cell.angle_gamma   90.00
#
_symmetry.space_group_name_H-M   'P 1'
#
loop_
_entity.id
_entity.type
_entity.pdbx_description
1 polymer ?
#
loop_
_entity_poly.entity_id
_entity_poly.type
_entity_poly.pdbx_seq_one_letter_code
_entity_poly.pdbx_strand_id
1 'polypeptide(L)'
;PAGSPGPPKLVAIDCEMVGTGPGGRTSDLARCSIVSYNGDVMYDQYIRPVAPIVDYRTRWSGIRRHHMANAVPFSKAQREVCPPCVPGGAVVWGGGPQGGGVCLRGVCHATGAHLGG
;
A
#
# COMPACT_ATOMS: atom_id res chain seq x y z
N PRO A 1 -1.49 -22.07 28.49
CA PRO A 1 -1.55 -20.61 28.75
C PRO A 1 -1.08 -19.81 27.54
N ALA A 2 -2.02 -19.30 26.74
CA ALA A 2 -1.72 -18.30 25.72
C ALA A 2 -1.45 -16.98 26.44
N GLY A 3 -0.20 -16.52 26.41
CA GLY A 3 0.17 -15.23 27.00
C GLY A 3 -0.69 -14.12 26.41
N SER A 4 -1.16 -13.22 27.27
CA SER A 4 -1.89 -12.01 26.90
C SER A 4 -1.19 -11.36 25.70
N PRO A 5 -1.90 -11.01 24.61
CA PRO A 5 -1.27 -10.30 23.50
C PRO A 5 -0.63 -9.04 24.09
N GLY A 6 0.68 -8.86 23.85
CA GLY A 6 1.35 -7.62 24.20
C GLY A 6 0.62 -6.42 23.58
N PRO A 7 0.87 -5.19 24.08
CA PRO A 7 0.23 -4.00 23.53
C PRO A 7 0.40 -3.95 22.00
N PRO A 8 -0.63 -3.49 21.25
CA PRO A 8 -0.55 -3.43 19.80
C PRO A 8 0.65 -2.59 19.40
N LYS A 9 1.48 -3.12 18.50
CA LYS A 9 2.58 -2.37 17.89
C LYS A 9 1.97 -1.33 16.97
N LEU A 10 2.11 -0.05 17.28
CA LEU A 10 1.61 1.02 16.42
C LEU A 10 2.57 1.22 15.24
N VAL A 11 2.01 1.33 14.04
CA VAL A 11 2.74 1.69 12.83
C VAL A 11 1.97 2.77 12.08
N ALA A 12 2.67 3.67 11.39
CA ALA A 12 2.04 4.56 10.42
C ALA A 12 2.27 3.99 9.02
N ILE A 13 1.25 4.09 8.17
CA ILE A 13 1.34 3.64 6.77
C ILE A 13 0.89 4.78 5.88
N ASP A 14 1.68 5.02 4.85
CA ASP A 14 1.40 5.97 3.80
C ASP A 14 1.59 5.29 2.44
N CYS A 15 0.73 5.62 1.49
CA CYS A 15 0.70 5.00 0.18
C CYS A 15 0.65 6.09 -0.88
N GLU A 16 1.27 5.83 -2.02
CA GLU A 16 1.14 6.67 -3.22
C GLU A 16 0.50 5.89 -4.34
N MET A 17 -0.49 6.49 -5.01
CA MET A 17 -1.29 5.84 -6.04
C MET A 17 -1.06 6.45 -7.42
N VAL A 18 -1.23 5.61 -8.44
CA VAL A 18 -1.22 5.97 -9.85
C VAL A 18 -2.54 5.56 -10.51
N GLY A 19 -2.88 6.19 -11.62
CA GLY A 19 -4.02 5.87 -12.46
C GLY A 19 -3.72 4.70 -13.40
N THR A 20 -4.53 3.65 -13.33
CA THR A 20 -4.54 2.50 -14.24
C THR A 20 -5.93 2.32 -14.86
N GLY A 21 -6.03 1.40 -15.84
CA GLY A 21 -7.28 1.11 -16.54
C GLY A 21 -7.77 2.24 -17.47
N PRO A 22 -8.98 2.11 -18.04
CA PRO A 22 -9.51 3.07 -19.00
C PRO A 22 -9.56 4.51 -18.44
N GLY A 23 -8.81 5.42 -19.08
CA GLY A 23 -8.73 6.83 -18.68
C GLY A 23 -8.10 7.08 -17.31
N GLY A 24 -7.37 6.12 -16.74
CA GLY A 24 -6.66 6.29 -15.46
C GLY A 24 -7.58 6.41 -14.25
N ARG A 25 -8.82 5.92 -14.38
CA ARG A 25 -9.87 6.03 -13.36
C ARG A 25 -9.69 5.05 -12.20
N THR A 26 -8.95 3.96 -12.39
CA THR A 26 -8.60 3.03 -11.32
C THR A 26 -7.36 3.54 -10.59
N SER A 27 -7.39 3.56 -9.25
CA SER A 27 -6.23 3.95 -8.43
C SER A 27 -5.50 2.71 -7.95
N ASP A 28 -4.28 2.49 -8.43
CA ASP A 28 -3.43 1.38 -8.00
C ASP A 28 -2.21 1.86 -7.22
N LEU A 29 -1.78 1.06 -6.24
CA LEU A 29 -0.62 1.33 -5.38
C LEU A 29 0.69 1.35 -6.18
N ALA A 30 1.46 2.42 -6.00
CA ALA A 30 2.77 2.63 -6.65
C ALA A 30 3.92 2.87 -5.67
N ARG A 31 3.64 3.20 -4.41
CA ARG A 31 4.62 3.21 -3.31
C ARG A 31 3.90 2.93 -2.00
N CYS A 32 4.55 2.22 -1.09
CA CYS A 32 4.08 2.04 0.28
C CYS A 32 5.23 2.31 1.24
N SER A 33 4.95 3.11 2.27
CA SER A 33 5.87 3.44 3.36
C SER A 33 5.23 3.03 4.68
N ILE A 34 5.97 2.30 5.52
CA ILE A 34 5.56 1.85 6.84
C ILE A 34 6.63 2.25 7.83
N VAL A 35 6.24 2.96 8.88
CA VAL A 35 7.14 3.39 9.95
C VAL A 35 6.64 2.89 11.31
N SER A 36 7.58 2.53 12.18
CA SER A 36 7.31 2.18 13.57
C SER A 36 6.89 3.42 14.37
N TYR A 37 6.30 3.22 15.55
CA TYR A 37 6.03 4.32 16.50
C TYR A 37 7.29 5.14 16.84
N ASN A 38 8.47 4.50 16.84
CA ASN A 38 9.73 5.17 17.15
C ASN A 38 10.31 5.93 15.94
N GLY A 39 9.64 5.88 14.78
CA GLY A 39 10.07 6.52 13.54
C GLY A 39 10.99 5.65 12.67
N ASP A 40 11.21 4.39 13.02
CA ASP A 40 12.02 3.48 12.20
C ASP A 40 11.29 3.13 10.91
N VAL A 41 11.97 3.23 9.76
CA VAL A 41 11.42 2.80 8.47
C VAL A 41 11.42 1.27 8.40
N MET A 42 10.24 0.68 8.47
CA MET A 42 10.05 -0.78 8.38
C MET A 42 9.88 -1.23 6.93
N TYR A 43 9.29 -0.38 6.09
CA TYR A 43 9.08 -0.63 4.67
C TYR A 43 9.04 0.71 3.93
N ASP A 44 9.75 0.83 2.82
CA ASP A 44 9.57 1.94 1.88
C ASP A 44 9.98 1.44 0.51
N GLN A 45 9.00 1.13 -0.33
CA GLN A 45 9.25 0.54 -1.64
C GLN A 45 8.33 1.13 -2.68
N TYR A 46 8.88 1.38 -3.87
CA TYR A 46 8.09 1.56 -5.08
C TYR A 46 7.54 0.21 -5.51
N ILE A 47 6.24 0.18 -5.80
CA ILE A 47 5.50 -1.02 -6.15
C ILE A 47 5.03 -0.88 -7.59
N ARG A 48 5.23 -1.92 -8.39
CA ARG A 48 4.75 -1.96 -9.77
C ARG A 48 3.30 -2.44 -9.79
N PRO A 49 2.32 -1.62 -10.23
CA PRO A 49 0.94 -2.06 -10.41
C PRO A 49 0.85 -3.24 -11.38
N VAL A 50 -0.18 -4.07 -11.20
CA VAL A 50 -0.46 -5.20 -12.10
C VAL A 50 -0.93 -4.69 -13.47
N ALA A 51 -1.81 -3.69 -13.46
CA ALA A 51 -2.29 -3.04 -14.68
C ALA A 51 -1.30 -1.98 -15.19
N PRO A 52 -1.26 -1.71 -16.51
CA PRO A 52 -0.45 -0.63 -17.06
C PRO A 52 -0.84 0.73 -16.47
N ILE A 53 0.19 1.51 -16.09
CA ILE A 53 0.02 2.89 -15.65
C ILE A 53 -0.28 3.75 -16.86
N VAL A 54 -1.39 4.48 -16.80
CA VAL A 54 -1.80 5.45 -17.83
C VAL A 54 -1.72 6.89 -17.33
N ASP A 55 -1.77 7.11 -16.02
CA ASP A 55 -1.56 8.41 -15.39
C ASP A 55 -0.73 8.23 -14.11
N TYR A 56 0.44 8.86 -14.03
CA TYR A 56 1.28 8.79 -12.84
C TYR A 56 0.78 9.64 -11.68
N ARG A 57 -0.11 10.60 -11.93
CA ARG A 57 -0.62 11.52 -10.91
C ARG A 57 0.50 12.24 -10.15
N THR A 58 1.63 12.48 -10.83
CA THR A 58 2.89 12.95 -10.23
C THR A 58 2.74 14.21 -9.40
N ARG A 59 1.83 15.12 -9.76
CA ARG A 59 1.58 16.36 -8.99
C ARG A 59 1.10 16.10 -7.56
N TRP A 60 0.52 14.93 -7.31
CA TRP A 60 0.07 14.50 -5.98
C TRP A 60 0.96 13.40 -5.42
N SER A 61 1.27 12.40 -6.25
CA SER A 61 1.94 11.17 -5.78
C SER A 61 3.46 11.24 -5.75
N GLY A 62 4.04 12.24 -6.44
CA GLY A 62 5.48 12.28 -6.72
C GLY A 62 6.01 11.14 -7.60
N ILE A 63 5.18 10.17 -7.99
CA ILE A 63 5.63 9.00 -8.76
C ILE A 63 5.99 9.40 -10.18
N ARG A 64 7.13 8.90 -10.68
CA ARG A 64 7.63 9.10 -12.03
C ARG A 64 7.94 7.77 -12.68
N ARG A 65 7.99 7.76 -14.02
CA ARG A 65 8.28 6.55 -14.81
C ARG A 65 9.56 5.83 -14.38
N HIS A 66 10.61 6.56 -14.00
CA HIS A 66 11.88 5.95 -13.60
C HIS A 66 11.78 5.21 -12.25
N HIS A 67 10.88 5.59 -11.34
CA HIS A 67 10.64 4.83 -10.11
C HIS A 67 10.17 3.40 -10.43
N MET A 68 9.47 3.19 -11.55
CA MET A 68 8.96 1.89 -11.96
C MET A 68 10.01 0.97 -12.61
N ALA A 69 11.24 1.47 -12.84
CA ALA A 69 12.32 0.68 -13.41
C ALA A 69 12.79 -0.44 -12.45
N ASN A 70 12.85 -0.11 -11.15
CA ASN A 70 13.30 -1.02 -10.08
C ASN A 70 12.20 -1.32 -9.05
N ALA A 71 10.95 -0.99 -9.37
CA ALA A 71 9.83 -1.21 -8.46
C ALA A 71 9.57 -2.70 -8.21
N VAL A 72 9.26 -3.05 -6.97
CA VAL A 72 8.94 -4.43 -6.60
C VAL A 72 7.57 -4.84 -7.17
N PRO A 73 7.38 -6.08 -7.62
CA PRO A 73 6.07 -6.54 -8.06
C PRO A 73 5.03 -6.46 -6.93
N PHE A 74 3.79 -6.08 -7.26
CA PHE A 74 2.70 -6.00 -6.28
C PHE A 74 2.54 -7.27 -5.43
N SER A 75 2.64 -8.45 -6.05
CA SER A 75 2.54 -9.73 -5.34
C SER A 75 3.65 -9.95 -4.31
N LYS A 76 4.85 -9.40 -4.53
CA LYS A 76 5.95 -9.44 -3.56
C LYS A 76 5.67 -8.49 -2.41
N ALA A 77 5.30 -7.25 -2.71
CA ALA A 77 4.94 -6.25 -1.71
C ALA A 77 3.79 -6.71 -0.80
N GLN A 78 2.76 -7.34 -1.38
CA GLN A 78 1.63 -7.89 -0.61
C GLN A 78 2.09 -8.93 0.41
N ARG A 79 3.04 -9.82 0.05
CA ARG A 79 3.58 -10.81 0.99
C ARG A 79 4.43 -10.18 2.09
N GLU A 80 5.17 -9.13 1.77
CA GLU A 80 6.04 -8.42 2.73
C GLU A 80 5.24 -7.59 3.74
N VAL A 81 4.07 -7.07 3.33
CA VAL A 81 3.21 -6.20 4.15
C VAL A 81 2.09 -6.99 4.86
N CYS A 82 1.82 -8.24 4.48
CA CYS A 82 0.71 -9.04 5.02
C CYS A 82 0.83 -9.28 6.55
N PRO A 83 -0.29 -9.32 7.31
CA PRO A 83 -0.35 -9.49 8.76
C PRO A 83 0.58 -10.51 9.46
N PRO A 84 0.91 -11.71 8.91
CA PRO A 84 1.92 -12.56 9.55
C PRO A 84 3.31 -11.89 9.69
N CYS A 85 3.61 -10.87 8.88
CA CYS A 85 4.84 -10.08 8.91
C CYS A 85 4.74 -8.83 9.80
N VAL A 86 3.52 -8.38 10.15
CA VAL A 86 3.30 -7.25 11.07
C VAL A 86 2.40 -7.67 12.24
N PRO A 87 2.91 -8.49 13.20
CA PRO A 87 2.10 -8.97 14.31
C PRO A 87 1.66 -7.81 15.22
N GLY A 88 0.34 -7.65 15.39
CA GLY A 88 -0.24 -6.71 16.36
C GLY A 88 -0.24 -5.23 15.94
N GLY A 89 -0.08 -4.94 14.65
CA GLY A 89 -0.09 -3.59 14.06
C GLY A 89 -1.39 -2.80 14.26
N ALA A 90 -1.41 -1.73 15.06
CA ALA A 90 -2.44 -0.69 14.96
C ALA A 90 -1.97 0.36 13.94
N VAL A 91 -2.71 0.53 12.83
CA VAL A 91 -2.33 1.43 11.73
C VAL A 91 -2.89 2.83 11.97
N VAL A 92 -2.01 3.83 12.04
CA VAL A 92 -2.37 5.26 12.05
C VAL A 92 -2.22 5.81 10.62
N TRP A 93 -3.29 6.39 10.08
CA TRP A 93 -3.33 6.96 8.72
C TRP A 93 -3.05 8.46 8.74
N GLY A 94 -2.10 8.93 7.95
CA GLY A 94 -1.92 10.35 7.62
C GLY A 94 -2.85 10.73 6.47
N GLY A 95 -3.95 11.44 6.74
CA GLY A 95 -4.92 11.81 5.71
C GLY A 95 -4.49 13.02 4.87
N GLY A 96 -4.21 12.79 3.58
CA GLY A 96 -4.20 13.84 2.54
C GLY A 96 -5.63 14.16 2.04
N PRO A 97 -5.91 15.40 1.59
CA PRO A 97 -7.27 15.90 1.40
C PRO A 97 -8.08 15.35 0.21
N GLN A 98 -7.58 14.43 -0.62
CA GLN A 98 -8.32 13.96 -1.80
C GLN A 98 -8.25 12.44 -2.03
N GLY A 99 -9.31 11.74 -1.61
CA GLY A 99 -9.92 10.62 -2.34
C GLY A 99 -9.24 9.24 -2.30
N GLY A 100 -9.83 8.33 -1.51
CA GLY A 100 -9.71 6.87 -1.69
C GLY A 100 -8.69 6.17 -0.80
N GLY A 101 -8.94 6.12 0.50
CA GLY A 101 -8.11 5.35 1.44
C GLY A 101 -8.13 3.86 1.10
N VAL A 102 -6.98 3.32 0.69
CA VAL A 102 -6.78 1.87 0.69
C VAL A 102 -6.69 1.44 2.15
N CYS A 103 -7.77 0.81 2.61
CA CYS A 103 -7.84 0.20 3.94
C CYS A 103 -6.81 -0.94 3.99
N LEU A 104 -5.69 -0.75 4.70
CA LEU A 104 -4.74 -1.85 4.97
C LEU A 104 -5.24 -2.86 6.01
N ARG A 105 -6.44 -2.67 6.60
CA ARG A 105 -7.19 -3.80 7.16
C ARG A 105 -7.74 -4.74 6.06
N GLY A 106 -7.51 -4.44 4.78
CA GLY A 106 -8.02 -5.14 3.61
C GLY A 106 -7.09 -5.14 2.38
N VAL A 107 -5.76 -5.25 2.56
CA VAL A 107 -4.80 -5.46 1.42
C VAL A 107 -5.05 -6.78 0.65
N CYS A 108 -6.05 -7.57 1.06
CA CYS A 108 -6.52 -8.74 0.30
C CYS A 108 -7.54 -8.44 -0.80
N HIS A 109 -7.93 -7.20 -1.08
CA HIS A 109 -8.70 -6.91 -2.30
C HIS A 109 -7.95 -5.96 -3.22
N ALA A 110 -6.99 -6.53 -3.94
CA ALA A 110 -6.69 -6.08 -5.29
C ALA A 110 -8.01 -6.09 -6.08
N THR A 111 -8.39 -4.95 -6.61
CA THR A 111 -9.44 -4.78 -7.62
C THR A 111 -9.20 -5.76 -8.77
N GLY A 112 -9.87 -6.92 -8.75
CA GLY A 112 -9.71 -7.93 -9.79
C GLY A 112 -10.18 -9.35 -9.46
N ALA A 113 -11.38 -9.54 -8.90
CA ALA A 113 -12.14 -10.78 -9.09
C ALA A 113 -13.63 -10.50 -8.90
N HIS A 114 -14.39 -10.81 -9.95
CA HIS A 114 -15.83 -10.71 -10.04
C HIS A 114 -16.51 -11.57 -8.95
N LEU A 115 -17.60 -11.06 -8.37
CA LEU A 115 -18.60 -11.87 -7.69
C LEU A 115 -19.14 -12.93 -8.67
N GLY A 116 -19.20 -14.19 -8.23
CA GLY A 116 -19.95 -15.24 -8.92
C GLY A 116 -19.64 -16.65 -8.43
N GLY A 117 -20.63 -17.31 -7.82
CA GLY A 117 -20.69 -18.76 -7.59
C GLY A 117 -20.73 -19.17 -6.13
#